data_AF-A0A1A0LXA0-F1
#
_entry.id   AF-A0A1A0LXA0-F1
#
_cell.length_a   1.000
_cell.length_b   1.000
_cell.length_c   1.000
_cell.angle_alpha   90.00
_cell.angle_beta   90.00
_cell.angle_gamma   90.00
#
_symmetry.space_group_name_H-M   'P 1'
#
loop_
_entity.id
_entity.type
_entity.pdbx_description
1 polymer ?
#
loop_
_entity_poly.entity_id
_entity_poly.type
_entity_poly.pdbx_seq_one_letter_code
_entity_poly.pdbx_strand_id
1 'polypeptide(L)'
;MKRIYAFAIGLVMTVAPVVATSDLATGLAAADPGARPMDYQQATDVVVARGLSQRGVPFSWAGGGVNGPSRGTGKGAMTVGFDASGLMQYAYAGAGIKLPRSSGQMYRVGQKVLPQQARKGDLIFYGPEGTQSVAMYLGNSQMLEVGDVVQVSPVRTSGMAPYLVRVLGTQPAPVQQAPVQQVPGQQTPGQQVPSQQTPLQPAPTPQAPLQQVPAPQSPLQPAPTPQAPLQLAPVQPAAPAQPAQQPAIVPATR
;
A
#
# COMPACT_ATOMS: atom_id res chain seq x y z
N MET A 1 22.94 52.31 -39.51
CA MET A 1 22.86 52.35 -38.02
C MET A 1 21.78 53.34 -37.61
N LYS A 2 21.09 53.05 -36.50
CA LYS A 2 19.94 53.75 -35.87
C LYS A 2 18.56 53.27 -36.32
N ARG A 3 18.05 52.26 -35.60
CA ARG A 3 16.69 51.75 -35.65
C ARG A 3 15.76 52.70 -34.90
N ILE A 4 14.62 53.00 -35.54
CA ILE A 4 13.53 53.82 -35.02
C ILE A 4 12.69 52.93 -34.09
N TYR A 5 12.45 53.37 -32.86
CA TYR A 5 11.42 52.81 -31.98
C TYR A 5 10.41 53.91 -31.68
N ALA A 6 9.25 53.82 -32.33
CA ALA A 6 8.09 54.64 -32.02
C ALA A 6 7.39 54.05 -30.79
N PHE A 7 7.22 54.89 -29.78
CA PHE A 7 6.44 54.65 -28.57
C PHE A 7 4.96 54.50 -28.93
N ALA A 8 4.39 53.31 -28.78
CA ALA A 8 2.94 53.10 -28.81
C ALA A 8 2.42 53.12 -27.37
N ILE A 9 1.71 54.19 -27.02
CA ILE A 9 1.02 54.34 -25.73
C ILE A 9 -0.27 53.51 -25.83
N GLY A 10 -0.25 52.31 -25.26
CA GLY A 10 -1.43 51.45 -25.12
C GLY A 10 -2.30 51.93 -23.96
N LEU A 11 -3.44 52.52 -24.30
CA LEU A 11 -4.54 52.88 -23.41
C LEU A 11 -5.08 51.61 -22.72
N VAL A 12 -4.92 51.52 -21.39
CA VAL A 12 -5.53 50.45 -20.58
C VAL A 12 -6.99 50.82 -20.31
N MET A 13 -7.93 50.12 -20.95
CA MET A 13 -9.34 50.11 -20.53
C MET A 13 -9.55 48.96 -19.54
N THR A 14 -9.60 49.30 -18.25
CA THR A 14 -10.08 48.41 -17.20
C THR A 14 -11.60 48.44 -17.15
N VAL A 15 -12.25 47.36 -17.55
CA VAL A 15 -13.67 47.09 -17.25
C VAL A 15 -13.74 46.26 -15.98
N ALA A 16 -14.24 46.86 -14.90
CA ALA A 16 -14.59 46.17 -13.66
C ALA A 16 -15.89 45.37 -13.85
N PRO A 17 -16.05 44.18 -13.26
CA PRO A 17 -17.34 43.52 -13.21
C PRO A 17 -18.20 44.17 -12.10
N VAL A 18 -19.41 44.58 -12.50
CA VAL A 18 -20.51 44.96 -11.60
C VAL A 18 -20.86 43.79 -10.70
N VAL A 19 -20.80 44.01 -9.38
CA VAL A 19 -21.33 43.09 -8.38
C VAL A 19 -22.83 43.32 -8.31
N ALA A 20 -23.63 42.38 -8.82
CA ALA A 20 -25.07 42.35 -8.58
C ALA A 20 -25.33 41.56 -7.30
N THR A 21 -25.79 42.26 -6.26
CA THR A 21 -26.30 41.68 -5.01
C THR A 21 -27.82 41.66 -5.02
N SER A 22 -28.40 40.47 -5.15
CA SER A 22 -29.78 40.07 -4.79
C SER A 22 -29.97 38.66 -5.34
N ASP A 23 -30.36 37.62 -4.58
CA ASP A 23 -31.57 37.52 -3.79
C ASP A 23 -31.48 36.39 -2.77
N LEU A 24 -32.10 36.60 -1.61
CA LEU A 24 -32.41 35.57 -0.61
C LEU A 24 -33.65 34.79 -1.10
N ALA A 25 -33.43 33.63 -1.71
CA ALA A 25 -34.49 32.63 -1.87
C ALA A 25 -34.14 31.41 -1.02
N THR A 26 -34.82 31.28 0.11
CA THR A 26 -34.94 30.04 0.90
C THR A 26 -35.65 29.00 0.04
N GLY A 27 -34.88 28.35 -0.83
CA GLY A 27 -35.27 27.14 -1.56
C GLY A 27 -34.64 25.93 -0.88
N LEU A 28 -35.47 24.92 -0.61
CA LEU A 28 -35.12 23.60 -0.11
C LEU A 28 -33.70 23.17 -0.55
N ALA A 29 -32.86 22.84 0.43
CA ALA A 29 -31.56 22.23 0.20
C ALA A 29 -31.73 20.90 -0.54
N ALA A 30 -31.75 20.97 -1.88
CA ALA A 30 -31.46 19.84 -2.72
C ALA A 30 -30.03 19.42 -2.37
N ALA A 31 -29.88 18.19 -1.88
CA ALA A 31 -28.57 17.56 -1.72
C ALA A 31 -27.80 17.76 -3.02
N ASP A 32 -26.65 18.44 -2.95
CA ASP A 32 -25.77 18.67 -4.08
C ASP A 32 -25.40 17.30 -4.68
N PRO A 33 -25.87 16.94 -5.89
CA PRO A 33 -25.50 15.68 -6.54
C PRO A 33 -24.06 15.71 -7.08
N GLY A 34 -23.30 16.77 -6.77
CA GLY A 34 -22.09 17.20 -7.46
C GLY A 34 -20.76 16.70 -6.91
N ALA A 35 -20.72 15.75 -5.97
CA ALA A 35 -19.50 14.96 -5.78
C ALA A 35 -19.34 14.01 -6.97
N ARG A 36 -19.01 14.58 -8.14
CA ARG A 36 -18.68 13.81 -9.34
C ARG A 36 -17.57 12.84 -8.94
N PRO A 37 -17.69 11.54 -9.28
CA PRO A 37 -16.54 10.65 -9.19
C PRO A 37 -15.39 11.37 -9.88
N MET A 38 -14.26 11.52 -9.18
CA MET A 38 -13.07 12.12 -9.75
C MET A 38 -12.87 11.54 -11.15
N ASP A 39 -12.76 12.40 -12.16
CA ASP A 39 -12.56 11.94 -13.54
C ASP A 39 -11.41 10.93 -13.54
N TYR A 40 -11.53 9.83 -14.27
CA TYR A 40 -10.56 8.73 -14.25
C TYR A 40 -9.13 9.24 -14.45
N GLN A 41 -8.97 10.23 -15.34
CA GLN A 41 -7.69 10.90 -15.59
C GLN A 41 -7.19 11.65 -14.36
N GLN A 42 -8.04 12.47 -13.74
CA GLN A 42 -7.71 13.20 -12.52
C GLN A 42 -7.33 12.25 -11.37
N ALA A 43 -8.05 11.14 -11.20
CA ALA A 43 -7.73 10.13 -10.19
C ALA A 43 -6.40 9.45 -10.48
N THR A 44 -6.14 9.11 -11.73
CA THR A 44 -4.87 8.53 -12.16
C THR A 44 -3.72 9.49 -11.89
N ASP A 45 -3.88 10.77 -12.18
CA ASP A 45 -2.85 11.78 -11.96
C ASP A 45 -2.58 12.01 -10.47
N VAL A 46 -3.61 12.05 -9.62
CA VAL A 46 -3.43 12.14 -8.17
C VAL A 46 -2.67 10.93 -7.63
N VAL A 47 -3.07 9.72 -8.01
CA VAL A 47 -2.42 8.48 -7.55
C VAL A 47 -0.95 8.44 -7.99
N VAL A 48 -0.69 8.74 -9.26
CA VAL A 48 0.67 8.75 -9.81
C VAL A 48 1.53 9.84 -9.19
N ALA A 49 1.01 11.05 -9.04
CA ALA A 49 1.74 12.16 -8.40
C ALA A 49 2.12 11.81 -6.95
N ARG A 50 1.18 11.23 -6.19
CA ARG A 50 1.46 10.77 -4.82
C ARG A 50 2.53 9.70 -4.79
N GLY A 51 2.45 8.67 -5.64
CA GLY A 51 3.49 7.66 -5.71
C GLY A 51 4.87 8.27 -6.06
N LEU A 52 4.93 9.10 -7.09
CA LEU A 52 6.18 9.73 -7.55
C LEU A 52 6.78 10.70 -6.52
N SER A 53 5.97 11.29 -5.65
CA SER A 53 6.44 12.16 -4.57
C SER A 53 7.28 11.41 -3.52
N GLN A 54 7.18 10.08 -3.47
CA GLN A 54 7.89 9.25 -2.49
C GLN A 54 9.21 8.70 -3.01
N ARG A 55 9.64 9.06 -4.23
CA ARG A 55 10.92 8.59 -4.79
C ARG A 55 12.08 8.92 -3.85
N GLY A 56 12.98 7.95 -3.66
CA GLY A 56 14.11 8.04 -2.73
C GLY A 56 13.80 7.60 -1.29
N VAL A 57 12.53 7.43 -0.91
CA VAL A 57 12.17 6.85 0.40
C VAL A 57 12.66 5.40 0.45
N PRO A 58 13.34 4.96 1.53
CA PRO A 58 13.94 3.64 1.58
C PRO A 58 12.92 2.51 1.65
N PHE A 59 13.36 1.33 1.27
CA PHE A 59 12.65 0.10 1.55
C PHE A 59 12.56 -0.15 3.06
N SER A 60 11.37 -0.56 3.51
CA SER A 60 11.15 -1.06 4.86
C SER A 60 10.16 -2.21 4.81
N TRP A 61 10.58 -3.40 5.23
CA TRP A 61 9.72 -4.59 5.24
C TRP A 61 8.48 -4.37 6.12
N ALA A 62 7.27 -4.57 5.57
CA ALA A 62 6.00 -4.24 6.21
C ALA A 62 5.80 -2.73 6.50
N GLY A 63 6.64 -1.86 5.94
CA GLY A 63 6.60 -0.42 6.15
C GLY A 63 5.59 0.30 5.25
N GLY A 64 5.05 1.38 5.79
CA GLY A 64 4.15 2.30 5.12
C GLY A 64 2.73 1.81 4.94
N GLY A 65 1.90 2.70 4.41
CA GLY A 65 0.48 2.47 4.14
C GLY A 65 -0.22 3.78 3.79
N VAL A 66 -1.54 3.85 4.01
CA VAL A 66 -2.38 5.00 3.59
C VAL A 66 -1.89 6.37 4.10
N ASN A 67 -1.19 6.41 5.23
CA ASN A 67 -0.73 7.65 5.88
C ASN A 67 0.69 8.08 5.48
N GLY A 68 1.42 7.29 4.68
CA GLY A 68 2.80 7.58 4.29
C GLY A 68 3.78 6.49 4.72
N PRO A 69 5.10 6.76 4.64
CA PRO A 69 6.12 5.82 5.06
C PRO A 69 6.09 5.65 6.58
N SER A 70 6.41 4.45 7.05
CA SER A 70 6.45 4.13 8.48
C SER A 70 7.60 3.19 8.79
N ARG A 71 7.89 3.00 10.08
CA ARG A 71 8.69 1.84 10.49
C ARG A 71 7.96 0.56 10.07
N GLY A 72 8.75 -0.40 9.62
CA GLY A 72 8.29 -1.73 9.27
C GLY A 72 8.36 -2.69 10.45
N THR A 73 8.46 -3.97 10.16
CA THR A 73 8.65 -5.04 11.16
C THR A 73 9.85 -5.90 10.79
N GLY A 74 10.38 -6.67 11.76
CA GLY A 74 11.56 -7.51 11.55
C GLY A 74 12.73 -6.70 10.99
N LYS A 75 13.18 -7.03 9.77
CA LYS A 75 14.28 -6.31 9.09
C LYS A 75 13.97 -4.84 8.81
N GLY A 76 12.69 -4.44 8.76
CA GLY A 76 12.26 -3.05 8.58
C GLY A 76 12.00 -2.28 9.90
N ALA A 77 12.18 -2.91 11.07
CA ALA A 77 11.77 -2.33 12.35
C ALA A 77 12.46 -0.99 12.68
N MET A 78 13.64 -0.74 12.12
CA MET A 78 14.44 0.48 12.36
C MET A 78 14.50 1.41 11.14
N THR A 79 13.73 1.14 10.09
CA THR A 79 13.74 1.93 8.85
C THR A 79 12.36 2.51 8.61
N VAL A 80 12.25 3.85 8.54
CA VAL A 80 11.02 4.52 8.10
C VAL A 80 11.00 4.49 6.58
N GLY A 81 10.05 3.76 5.99
CA GLY A 81 10.02 3.55 4.55
C GLY A 81 8.74 2.89 4.07
N PHE A 82 8.81 2.33 2.86
CA PHE A 82 7.73 1.56 2.26
C PHE A 82 8.19 0.14 1.92
N ASP A 83 7.27 -0.80 1.94
CA ASP A 83 7.34 -1.96 1.05
C ASP A 83 6.48 -1.73 -0.20
N ALA A 84 6.54 -2.68 -1.13
CA ALA A 84 5.87 -2.60 -2.44
C ALA A 84 4.36 -2.29 -2.30
N SER A 85 3.63 -3.04 -1.48
CA SER A 85 2.19 -2.83 -1.31
C SER A 85 1.85 -1.63 -0.45
N GLY A 86 2.73 -1.21 0.47
CA GLY A 86 2.53 -0.04 1.33
C GLY A 86 2.56 1.25 0.50
N LEU A 87 3.47 1.31 -0.48
CA LEU A 87 3.52 2.41 -1.45
C LEU A 87 2.22 2.47 -2.28
N MET A 88 1.71 1.33 -2.74
CA MET A 88 0.45 1.30 -3.51
C MET A 88 -0.74 1.77 -2.65
N GLN A 89 -0.83 1.33 -1.39
CA GLN A 89 -1.85 1.84 -0.46
C GLN A 89 -1.78 3.36 -0.30
N TYR A 90 -0.57 3.90 -0.11
CA TYR A 90 -0.36 5.34 0.02
C TYR A 90 -0.81 6.14 -1.22
N ALA A 91 -0.45 5.65 -2.40
CA ALA A 91 -0.76 6.28 -3.67
C ALA A 91 -2.28 6.30 -3.90
N TYR A 92 -2.93 5.14 -3.82
CA TYR A 92 -4.37 5.00 -4.10
C TYR A 92 -5.28 5.61 -3.04
N ALA A 93 -4.82 5.73 -1.79
CA ALA A 93 -5.54 6.46 -0.75
C ALA A 93 -5.81 7.92 -1.12
N GLY A 94 -4.99 8.53 -1.99
CA GLY A 94 -5.22 9.89 -2.49
C GLY A 94 -6.46 10.05 -3.38
N ALA A 95 -6.90 8.97 -4.02
CA ALA A 95 -8.15 8.92 -4.77
C ALA A 95 -9.29 8.32 -3.93
N GLY A 96 -9.12 8.21 -2.61
CA GLY A 96 -10.11 7.60 -1.71
C GLY A 96 -10.20 6.07 -1.80
N ILE A 97 -9.24 5.41 -2.45
CA ILE A 97 -9.28 3.96 -2.67
C ILE A 97 -8.44 3.24 -1.62
N LYS A 98 -9.10 2.36 -0.85
CA LYS A 98 -8.44 1.53 0.15
C LYS A 98 -8.06 0.17 -0.44
N LEU A 99 -6.79 0.00 -0.77
CA LEU A 99 -6.27 -1.30 -1.22
C LEU A 99 -6.02 -2.27 -0.05
N PRO A 100 -6.18 -3.60 -0.26
CA PRO A 100 -5.70 -4.63 0.67
C PRO A 100 -4.20 -4.47 0.97
N ARG A 101 -3.70 -5.03 2.08
CA ARG A 101 -2.26 -4.92 2.43
C ARG A 101 -1.38 -5.88 1.61
N SER A 102 -1.89 -7.07 1.29
CA SER A 102 -1.15 -8.08 0.53
C SER A 102 -1.25 -7.82 -0.97
N SER A 103 -0.12 -7.92 -1.69
CA SER A 103 -0.11 -7.83 -3.16
C SER A 103 -0.95 -8.93 -3.82
N GLY A 104 -0.97 -10.15 -3.27
CA GLY A 104 -1.80 -11.23 -3.79
C GLY A 104 -3.31 -10.96 -3.62
N GLN A 105 -3.70 -10.26 -2.55
CA GLN A 105 -5.08 -9.80 -2.40
C GLN A 105 -5.39 -8.65 -3.36
N MET A 106 -4.49 -7.68 -3.51
CA MET A 106 -4.61 -6.61 -4.52
C MET A 106 -4.76 -7.21 -5.93
N TYR A 107 -4.03 -8.28 -6.25
CA TYR A 107 -4.13 -8.95 -7.54
C TYR A 107 -5.55 -9.50 -7.77
N ARG A 108 -6.24 -9.97 -6.73
CA ARG A 108 -7.59 -10.55 -6.84
C ARG A 108 -8.72 -9.53 -6.92
N VAL A 109 -8.47 -8.26 -6.59
CA VAL A 109 -9.50 -7.22 -6.57
C VAL A 109 -9.31 -6.26 -7.75
N GLY A 110 -10.38 -5.93 -8.47
CA GLY A 110 -10.32 -5.04 -9.64
C GLY A 110 -10.32 -5.78 -10.98
N GLN A 111 -10.22 -5.02 -12.08
CA GLN A 111 -10.31 -5.56 -13.43
C GLN A 111 -8.96 -6.11 -13.90
N LYS A 112 -8.93 -7.35 -14.41
CA LYS A 112 -7.76 -7.91 -15.08
C LYS A 112 -7.51 -7.22 -16.42
N VAL A 113 -6.27 -6.80 -16.63
CA VAL A 113 -5.85 -6.10 -17.84
C VAL A 113 -4.67 -6.84 -18.48
N LEU A 114 -4.75 -7.11 -19.78
CA LEU A 114 -3.63 -7.70 -20.51
C LEU A 114 -2.47 -6.68 -20.60
N PRO A 115 -1.19 -7.12 -20.57
CA PRO A 115 -0.05 -6.21 -20.66
C PRO A 115 -0.09 -5.25 -21.86
N GLN A 116 -0.62 -5.68 -23.02
CA GLN A 116 -0.75 -4.82 -24.20
C GLN A 116 -1.81 -3.71 -24.04
N GLN A 117 -2.70 -3.84 -23.06
CA GLN A 117 -3.78 -2.90 -22.76
C GLN A 117 -3.48 -2.06 -21.50
N ALA A 118 -2.27 -2.18 -20.97
CA ALA A 118 -1.83 -1.50 -19.76
C ALA A 118 -1.91 0.02 -19.94
N ARG A 119 -2.48 0.69 -18.94
CA ARG A 119 -2.58 2.15 -18.85
C ARG A 119 -1.87 2.64 -17.61
N LYS A 120 -1.41 3.89 -17.66
CA LYS A 120 -0.87 4.60 -16.48
C LYS A 120 -1.84 4.42 -15.30
N GLY A 121 -1.32 4.04 -14.14
CA GLY A 121 -2.13 3.75 -12.96
C GLY A 121 -2.73 2.34 -12.91
N ASP A 122 -2.36 1.42 -13.81
CA ASP A 122 -2.63 -0.01 -13.61
C ASP A 122 -1.53 -0.63 -12.72
N LEU A 123 -1.89 -1.61 -11.90
CA LEU A 123 -0.96 -2.31 -11.02
C LEU A 123 -0.33 -3.52 -11.73
N ILE A 124 0.99 -3.62 -11.68
CA ILE A 124 1.80 -4.74 -12.17
C ILE A 124 2.14 -5.64 -10.98
N PHE A 125 2.04 -6.95 -11.16
CA PHE A 125 2.29 -7.92 -10.09
C PHE A 125 3.37 -8.91 -10.47
N TYR A 126 4.07 -9.42 -9.44
CA TYR A 126 5.14 -10.41 -9.59
C TYR A 126 4.86 -11.65 -8.74
N GLY A 127 5.38 -12.79 -9.19
CA GLY A 127 5.25 -14.09 -8.57
C GLY A 127 3.90 -14.79 -8.80
N PRO A 128 3.75 -16.04 -8.35
CA PRO A 128 2.52 -16.80 -8.47
C PRO A 128 1.35 -16.04 -7.84
N GLU A 129 0.25 -15.86 -8.58
CA GLU A 129 -0.93 -15.10 -8.13
C GLU A 129 -0.62 -13.70 -7.59
N GLY A 130 0.47 -13.06 -8.06
CA GLY A 130 0.87 -11.71 -7.64
C GLY A 130 1.34 -11.61 -6.18
N THR A 131 1.72 -12.71 -5.57
CA THR A 131 2.05 -12.79 -4.13
C THR A 131 3.44 -12.27 -3.77
N GLN A 132 4.33 -12.04 -4.73
CA GLN A 132 5.72 -11.65 -4.45
C GLN A 132 5.90 -10.14 -4.33
N SER A 133 5.35 -9.35 -5.25
CA SER A 133 5.48 -7.90 -5.25
C SER A 133 4.42 -7.23 -6.13
N VAL A 134 4.30 -5.91 -6.00
CA VAL A 134 3.42 -5.06 -6.80
C VAL A 134 4.11 -3.74 -7.15
N ALA A 135 3.85 -3.23 -8.34
CA ALA A 135 4.33 -1.94 -8.84
C ALA A 135 3.20 -1.21 -9.56
N MET A 136 3.35 0.09 -9.80
CA MET A 136 2.38 0.88 -10.57
C MET A 136 2.94 1.21 -11.95
N TYR A 137 2.22 0.85 -13.02
CA TYR A 137 2.58 1.20 -14.38
C TYR A 137 2.43 2.71 -14.60
N LEU A 138 3.44 3.33 -15.22
CA LEU A 138 3.47 4.78 -15.48
C LEU A 138 3.21 5.12 -16.96
N GLY A 139 3.06 4.11 -17.82
CA GLY A 139 3.16 4.28 -19.27
C GLY A 139 4.60 4.15 -19.77
N ASN A 140 4.79 4.15 -21.09
CA ASN A 140 6.10 4.11 -21.74
C ASN A 140 7.05 3.01 -21.23
N SER A 141 6.52 1.84 -20.92
CA SER A 141 7.29 0.71 -20.35
C SER A 141 8.02 1.06 -19.05
N GLN A 142 7.53 2.03 -18.27
CA GLN A 142 8.05 2.40 -16.96
C GLN A 142 7.07 2.02 -15.84
N MET A 143 7.62 1.74 -14.67
CA MET A 143 6.85 1.48 -13.45
C MET A 143 7.46 2.18 -12.24
N LEU A 144 6.60 2.55 -11.31
CA LEU A 144 6.99 2.96 -9.96
C LEU A 144 6.97 1.74 -9.05
N GLU A 145 8.07 1.50 -8.36
CA GLU A 145 8.24 0.36 -7.45
C GLU A 145 9.05 0.74 -6.21
N VAL A 146 9.25 -0.24 -5.33
CA VAL A 146 10.19 -0.15 -4.21
C VAL A 146 11.29 -1.20 -4.42
N GLY A 147 12.48 -0.74 -4.79
CA GLY A 147 13.72 -1.53 -4.78
C GLY A 147 14.42 -1.36 -3.43
N ASP A 148 15.68 -0.91 -3.42
CA ASP A 148 16.33 -0.41 -2.19
C ASP A 148 15.68 0.90 -1.71
N VAL A 149 15.16 1.68 -2.66
CA VAL A 149 14.36 2.88 -2.45
C VAL A 149 13.15 2.86 -3.39
N VAL A 150 12.18 3.73 -3.14
CA VAL A 150 11.11 4.03 -4.11
C VAL A 150 11.75 4.64 -5.35
N GLN A 151 11.50 4.05 -6.52
CA GLN A 151 12.14 4.45 -7.76
C GLN A 151 11.28 4.17 -8.99
N VAL A 152 11.60 4.86 -10.08
CA VAL A 152 11.07 4.55 -11.40
C VAL A 152 12.05 3.65 -12.12
N SER A 153 11.56 2.53 -12.65
CA SER A 153 12.35 1.54 -13.37
C SER A 153 11.66 1.14 -14.66
N PRO A 154 12.39 0.57 -15.63
CA PRO A 154 11.79 -0.17 -16.73
C PRO A 154 10.92 -1.32 -16.20
N VAL A 155 9.78 -1.57 -16.86
CA VAL A 155 8.92 -2.73 -16.54
C VAL A 155 9.71 -4.01 -16.76
N ARG A 156 9.75 -4.86 -15.73
CA ARG A 156 10.35 -6.21 -15.81
C ARG A 156 9.30 -7.23 -16.18
N THR A 157 9.61 -8.11 -17.12
CA THR A 157 8.71 -9.20 -17.55
C THR A 157 8.99 -10.53 -16.85
N SER A 158 10.22 -10.75 -16.39
CA SER A 158 10.57 -11.96 -15.64
C SER A 158 9.76 -12.04 -14.34
N GLY A 159 9.08 -13.16 -14.14
CA GLY A 159 8.21 -13.39 -12.98
C GLY A 159 6.97 -12.51 -12.91
N MET A 160 6.65 -11.74 -13.96
CA MET A 160 5.45 -10.91 -14.00
C MET A 160 4.21 -11.80 -14.11
N ALA A 161 3.17 -11.49 -13.33
CA ALA A 161 1.88 -12.15 -13.44
C ALA A 161 1.26 -11.92 -14.85
N PRO A 162 0.42 -12.84 -15.35
CA PRO A 162 -0.12 -12.74 -16.72
C PRO A 162 -1.03 -11.53 -16.95
N TYR A 163 -1.55 -10.91 -15.88
CA TYR A 163 -2.42 -9.75 -15.94
C TYR A 163 -1.90 -8.63 -15.04
N LEU A 164 -2.18 -7.40 -15.44
CA LEU A 164 -2.22 -6.24 -14.55
C LEU A 164 -3.61 -6.13 -13.90
N VAL A 165 -3.74 -5.22 -12.93
CA VAL A 165 -5.03 -4.88 -12.33
C VAL A 165 -5.31 -3.39 -12.51
N ARG A 166 -6.46 -3.08 -13.09
CA ARG A 166 -7.02 -1.73 -13.10
C ARG A 166 -8.00 -1.55 -11.94
N VAL A 167 -7.69 -0.57 -11.10
CA VAL A 167 -8.48 -0.23 -9.90
C VAL A 167 -9.26 1.07 -10.09
N LEU A 168 -8.73 2.01 -10.86
CA LEU A 168 -9.38 3.27 -11.18
C LEU A 168 -10.42 3.05 -12.29
N GLY A 169 -11.58 3.72 -12.19
CA GLY A 169 -12.62 3.66 -13.22
C GLY A 169 -13.40 2.34 -13.29
N THR A 170 -13.05 1.34 -12.47
CA THR A 170 -13.98 0.25 -12.17
C THR A 170 -15.01 0.81 -11.19
N GLN A 171 -16.07 1.41 -11.71
CA GLN A 171 -17.34 1.40 -10.99
C GLN A 171 -17.52 -0.07 -10.58
N PRO A 172 -17.68 -0.42 -9.29
CA PRO A 172 -18.19 -1.75 -8.99
C PRO A 172 -19.42 -1.88 -9.89
N ALA A 173 -19.42 -2.87 -10.78
CA ALA A 173 -20.65 -3.19 -11.50
C ALA A 173 -21.73 -3.17 -10.42
N PRO A 174 -22.84 -2.42 -10.59
CA PRO A 174 -23.94 -2.60 -9.68
C PRO A 174 -24.11 -4.10 -9.63
N VAL A 175 -24.00 -4.67 -8.43
CA VAL A 175 -24.52 -6.01 -8.22
C VAL A 175 -25.99 -5.83 -8.54
N GLN A 176 -26.33 -6.00 -9.82
CA GLN A 176 -27.66 -6.38 -10.21
C GLN A 176 -27.80 -7.65 -9.40
N GLN A 177 -28.45 -7.53 -8.24
CA GLN A 177 -29.12 -8.65 -7.63
C GLN A 177 -29.78 -9.31 -8.83
N ALA A 178 -29.28 -10.49 -9.22
CA ALA A 178 -29.82 -11.20 -10.37
C ALA A 178 -31.34 -11.13 -10.17
N PRO A 179 -32.13 -10.69 -11.18
CA PRO A 179 -33.56 -10.59 -11.01
C PRO A 179 -33.97 -11.95 -10.46
N VAL A 180 -34.45 -11.97 -9.22
CA VAL A 180 -35.22 -13.12 -8.76
C VAL A 180 -36.37 -13.15 -9.74
N GLN A 181 -36.24 -13.99 -10.76
CA GLN A 181 -37.33 -14.28 -11.67
C GLN A 181 -38.38 -14.90 -10.75
N GLN A 182 -39.31 -14.05 -10.31
CA GLN A 182 -40.56 -14.49 -9.72
C GLN A 182 -41.19 -15.34 -10.81
N VAL A 183 -41.01 -16.64 -10.70
CA VAL A 183 -41.61 -17.63 -11.59
C VAL A 183 -43.11 -17.37 -11.54
N PRO A 184 -43.76 -16.96 -12.65
CA PRO A 184 -45.20 -16.78 -12.66
C PRO A 184 -45.86 -18.12 -12.37
N GLY A 185 -46.79 -18.14 -11.41
CA GLY A 185 -47.50 -19.33 -10.99
C GLY A 185 -48.17 -20.01 -12.17
N GLN A 186 -47.70 -21.20 -12.54
CA GLN A 186 -48.48 -22.13 -13.34
C GLN A 186 -49.50 -22.78 -12.39
N GLN A 187 -50.74 -22.31 -12.46
CA GLN A 187 -51.88 -23.01 -11.87
C GLN A 187 -52.11 -24.30 -12.67
N THR A 188 -51.65 -25.44 -12.17
CA THR A 188 -52.06 -26.75 -12.65
C THR A 188 -53.29 -27.24 -11.88
N PRO A 189 -54.39 -27.62 -12.56
CA PRO A 189 -55.54 -28.24 -11.90
C PRO A 189 -55.20 -29.62 -11.33
N GLY A 190 -55.51 -29.78 -10.04
CA GLY A 190 -55.80 -31.01 -9.30
C GLY A 190 -55.11 -32.31 -9.72
N GLN A 191 -54.09 -32.71 -8.94
CA GLN A 191 -53.88 -34.12 -8.61
C GLN A 191 -53.31 -34.22 -7.20
N GLN A 192 -54.11 -34.79 -6.30
CA GLN A 192 -53.75 -35.11 -4.93
C GLN A 192 -52.58 -36.10 -4.93
N VAL A 193 -51.53 -35.78 -4.20
CA VAL A 193 -50.49 -36.75 -3.80
C VAL A 193 -50.40 -36.77 -2.27
N PRO A 194 -50.20 -37.95 -1.66
CA PRO A 194 -50.54 -38.22 -0.26
C PRO A 194 -49.61 -37.51 0.72
N SER A 195 -50.16 -37.12 1.86
CA SER A 195 -49.42 -36.58 3.01
C SER A 195 -48.45 -37.62 3.58
N GLN A 196 -47.21 -37.63 3.07
CA GLN A 196 -46.08 -38.23 3.78
C GLN A 196 -45.56 -37.18 4.77
N GLN A 197 -45.93 -37.35 6.03
CA GLN A 197 -45.33 -36.63 7.15
C GLN A 197 -43.82 -36.86 7.12
N THR A 198 -43.08 -35.86 6.66
CA THR A 198 -41.62 -35.85 6.79
C THR A 198 -41.33 -35.44 8.24
N PRO A 199 -40.53 -36.19 8.99
CA PRO A 199 -40.11 -35.77 10.32
C PRO A 199 -39.47 -34.38 10.21
N LEU A 200 -39.94 -33.43 11.03
CA LEU A 200 -39.27 -32.14 11.20
C LEU A 200 -37.87 -32.43 11.76
N GLN A 201 -36.88 -32.55 10.90
CA GLN A 201 -35.50 -32.44 11.31
C GLN A 201 -35.27 -30.96 11.68
N PRO A 202 -34.89 -30.65 12.93
CA PRO A 202 -34.51 -29.29 13.26
C PRO A 202 -33.34 -28.89 12.36
N ALA A 203 -33.46 -27.71 11.73
CA ALA A 203 -32.40 -27.15 10.91
C ALA A 203 -31.08 -27.14 11.69
N PRO A 204 -29.94 -27.50 11.08
CA PRO A 204 -28.66 -27.35 11.74
C PRO A 204 -28.43 -25.85 11.96
N THR A 205 -28.50 -25.43 13.22
CA THR A 205 -27.95 -24.13 13.64
C THR A 205 -26.50 -24.05 13.17
N PRO A 206 -26.08 -22.99 12.47
CA PRO A 206 -24.67 -22.74 12.25
C PRO A 206 -24.02 -22.51 13.61
N GLN A 207 -23.43 -23.55 14.19
CA GLN A 207 -22.46 -23.38 15.26
C GLN A 207 -21.25 -22.74 14.61
N ALA A 208 -21.11 -21.42 14.79
CA ALA A 208 -19.83 -20.77 14.60
C ALA A 208 -18.80 -21.58 15.41
N PRO A 209 -17.66 -21.99 14.83
CA PRO A 209 -16.62 -22.61 15.61
C PRO A 209 -16.14 -21.56 16.60
N LEU A 210 -16.53 -21.71 17.88
CA LEU A 210 -15.83 -21.09 18.98
C LEU A 210 -14.43 -21.71 18.95
N GLN A 211 -13.51 -21.06 18.21
CA GLN A 211 -12.11 -21.29 18.44
C GLN A 211 -11.89 -20.97 19.91
N GLN A 212 -11.61 -22.02 20.69
CA GLN A 212 -11.13 -21.88 22.05
C GLN A 212 -9.93 -20.94 21.95
N VAL A 213 -10.11 -19.71 22.40
CA VAL A 213 -9.00 -18.82 22.70
C VAL A 213 -8.25 -19.55 23.80
N PRO A 214 -7.02 -20.05 23.58
CA PRO A 214 -6.23 -20.54 24.68
C PRO A 214 -6.09 -19.35 25.63
N ALA A 215 -6.56 -19.51 26.88
CA ALA A 215 -6.20 -18.56 27.91
C ALA A 215 -4.68 -18.41 27.86
N PRO A 216 -4.11 -17.19 27.92
CA PRO A 216 -2.67 -17.03 28.04
C PRO A 216 -2.26 -17.70 29.36
N GLN A 217 -1.79 -18.93 29.30
CA GLN A 217 -1.03 -19.53 30.37
C GLN A 217 0.27 -18.74 30.42
N SER A 218 0.33 -17.77 31.33
CA SER A 218 1.59 -17.19 31.75
C SER A 218 2.45 -18.35 32.26
N PRO A 219 3.60 -18.65 31.65
CA PRO A 219 4.55 -19.52 32.31
C PRO A 219 4.94 -18.78 33.59
N LEU A 220 4.64 -19.35 34.76
CA LEU A 220 5.33 -18.98 35.98
C LEU A 220 6.78 -19.39 35.76
N GLN A 221 7.57 -18.50 35.15
CA GLN A 221 9.01 -18.62 35.19
C GLN A 221 9.39 -18.46 36.67
N PRO A 222 10.08 -19.44 37.29
CA PRO A 222 10.69 -19.17 38.58
C PRO A 222 11.60 -17.96 38.41
N ALA A 223 11.48 -16.99 39.32
CA ALA A 223 12.33 -15.81 39.31
C ALA A 223 13.80 -16.24 39.18
N PRO A 224 14.60 -15.62 38.30
CA PRO A 224 16.02 -15.89 38.27
C PRO A 224 16.57 -15.51 39.66
N THR A 225 17.10 -16.49 40.38
CA THR A 225 17.93 -16.21 41.54
C THR A 225 19.05 -15.28 41.08
N PRO A 226 19.33 -14.17 41.79
CA PRO A 226 20.50 -13.38 41.53
C PRO A 226 21.73 -14.24 41.85
N GLN A 227 22.28 -14.94 40.86
CA GLN A 227 23.66 -15.37 40.94
C GLN A 227 24.50 -14.11 40.75
N ALA A 228 24.96 -13.56 41.88
CA ALA A 228 26.01 -12.57 41.87
C ALA A 228 27.15 -13.09 41.01
N PRO A 229 27.61 -12.35 39.98
CA PRO A 229 28.80 -12.73 39.27
C PRO A 229 29.94 -12.72 40.29
N LEU A 230 30.56 -13.88 40.51
CA LEU A 230 31.90 -13.90 41.07
C LEU A 230 32.76 -13.11 40.10
N GLN A 231 33.07 -11.85 40.45
CA GLN A 231 34.13 -11.11 39.80
C GLN A 231 35.39 -11.95 40.01
N LEU A 232 35.79 -12.70 38.98
CA LEU A 232 37.16 -13.13 38.86
C LEU A 232 37.96 -11.84 38.76
N ALA A 233 38.70 -11.52 39.82
CA ALA A 233 39.65 -10.43 39.83
C ALA A 233 40.49 -10.51 38.54
N PRO A 234 40.77 -9.38 37.87
CA PRO A 234 41.63 -9.38 36.70
C PRO A 234 42.99 -9.96 37.11
N VAL A 235 43.31 -11.14 36.57
CA VAL A 235 44.69 -11.63 36.55
C VAL A 235 45.48 -10.62 35.73
N GLN A 236 46.29 -9.82 36.41
CA GLN A 236 47.25 -8.95 35.76
C GLN A 236 48.13 -9.82 34.86
N PRO A 237 48.28 -9.49 33.57
CA PRO A 237 49.31 -10.12 32.78
C PRO A 237 50.66 -9.81 33.44
N ALA A 238 51.43 -10.84 33.74
CA ALA A 238 52.80 -10.69 34.21
C ALA A 238 53.55 -9.78 33.23
N ALA A 239 54.23 -8.77 33.78
CA ALA A 239 55.05 -7.84 33.03
C ALA A 239 56.03 -8.61 32.12
N PRO A 240 56.28 -8.13 30.88
CA PRO A 240 57.30 -8.73 30.04
C PRO A 240 58.65 -8.62 30.77
N ALA A 241 59.33 -9.76 30.92
CA ALA A 241 60.69 -9.80 31.43
C ALA A 241 61.57 -8.88 30.57
N GLN A 242 62.18 -7.88 31.20
CA GLN A 242 63.16 -7.02 30.56
C GLN A 242 64.32 -7.89 30.06
N PRO A 243 64.79 -7.72 28.81
CA PRO A 243 66.02 -8.37 28.38
C PRO A 243 67.17 -7.84 29.22
N ALA A 244 67.94 -8.76 29.81
CA ALA A 244 69.15 -8.45 30.55
C ALA A 244 70.08 -7.60 29.66
N GLN A 245 70.41 -6.40 30.12
CA GLN A 245 71.42 -5.58 29.48
C GLN A 245 72.77 -6.29 29.60
N GLN A 246 73.37 -6.63 28.46
CA GLN A 246 74.76 -7.06 28.39
C GLN A 246 75.65 -5.89 28.84
N PRO A 247 76.62 -6.08 29.74
CA PRO A 247 77.56 -5.03 30.09
C PRO A 247 78.46 -4.71 28.90
N ALA A 248 78.55 -3.42 28.60
CA ALA A 248 79.43 -2.84 27.59
C ALA A 248 80.88 -3.24 27.85
N ILE A 249 81.48 -3.93 26.89
CA ILE A 249 82.93 -4.15 26.87
C ILE A 249 83.56 -2.90 26.26
N VAL A 250 84.28 -2.18 27.11
CA VAL A 250 85.03 -0.95 26.82
C VAL A 250 86.21 -1.31 25.89
N PRO A 251 86.52 -0.51 24.85
CA PRO A 251 87.65 -0.76 23.98
C PRO A 251 88.95 -0.34 24.65
N ALA A 252 89.93 -1.24 24.74
CA ALA A 252 91.31 -0.90 25.08
C ALA A 252 92.11 -0.67 23.80
N THR A 253 92.44 0.59 23.58
CA THR A 253 93.43 1.10 22.62
C THR A 253 94.83 0.63 23.01
N ARG A 254 95.55 -0.08 22.13
CA ARG A 254 96.82 0.34 21.49
C ARG A 254 97.41 -0.76 20.62
#